data_AF-A0A6P1Y201-F1
#
_entry.id   AF-A0A6P1Y201-F1
#
_cell.length_a   1.000
_cell.length_b   1.000
_cell.length_c   1.000
_cell.angle_alpha   90.00
_cell.angle_beta   90.00
_cell.angle_gamma   90.00
#
_symmetry.space_group_name_H-M   'P 1'
#
loop_
_entity.id
_entity.type
_entity.pdbx_description
1 polymer ?
#
loop_
_entity_poly.entity_id
_entity_poly.type
_entity_poly.pdbx_seq_one_letter_code
_entity_poly.pdbx_strand_id
1 'polypeptide(L)'
;MHKKLLPVLYLLFFSSVLLVGMSADDAYPIIEKTVSALPMQKNTIYYTSDDDIQLILGTAADTGINLFELIDCMYRYLAVNNKRLEISGKILRNARASFSYGGYPVEQLLPIDTIVSVQVGACFTKNQNPLELELNAPYSVYIEIATAAYDTRCGFTKLQPLNFLESYGMYIKKWNITKQIRKIHLYEPGFGAIYARGFFKPKKWELRAISRIPPQSAEP
;
A
#
# COMPACT_ATOMS: atom_id res chain seq x y z
N MET A 1 -46.79 28.12 -36.65
CA MET A 1 -46.94 26.67 -36.41
C MET A 1 -45.64 25.96 -36.75
N HIS A 2 -44.85 25.58 -35.75
CA HIS A 2 -44.26 24.24 -35.57
C HIS A 2 -43.34 24.25 -34.34
N LYS A 3 -43.72 23.43 -33.36
CA LYS A 3 -42.93 23.05 -32.19
C LYS A 3 -41.63 22.37 -32.62
N LYS A 4 -40.57 22.55 -31.82
CA LYS A 4 -39.52 21.56 -31.45
C LYS A 4 -38.56 22.26 -30.47
N LEU A 5 -38.84 22.18 -29.17
CA LEU A 5 -38.17 21.27 -28.22
C LEU A 5 -36.63 21.26 -28.39
N LEU A 6 -35.99 21.88 -27.39
CA LEU A 6 -34.60 21.77 -26.91
C LEU A 6 -33.75 20.63 -27.50
N PRO A 7 -32.41 20.85 -27.50
CA PRO A 7 -31.63 20.07 -26.56
C PRO A 7 -30.79 20.99 -25.66
N VAL A 8 -31.23 21.13 -24.40
CA VAL A 8 -30.30 21.25 -23.26
C VAL A 8 -29.64 19.88 -23.17
N LEU A 9 -28.55 19.69 -23.91
CA LEU A 9 -27.75 18.49 -23.82
C LEU A 9 -26.31 18.78 -24.28
N TYR A 10 -25.68 19.77 -23.65
CA TYR A 10 -24.25 20.07 -23.87
C TYR A 10 -23.46 20.31 -22.58
N LEU A 11 -23.97 19.83 -21.44
CA LEU A 11 -23.37 20.02 -20.10
C LEU A 11 -23.21 18.70 -19.32
N LEU A 12 -22.97 17.59 -20.04
CA LEU A 12 -22.61 16.30 -19.45
C LEU A 12 -21.39 15.68 -20.14
N PHE A 13 -20.47 16.50 -20.62
CA PHE A 13 -19.15 16.05 -21.06
C PHE A 13 -18.15 16.31 -19.93
N PHE A 14 -17.74 15.22 -19.29
CA PHE A 14 -16.55 15.09 -18.43
C PHE A 14 -16.55 15.81 -17.08
N SER A 15 -17.43 15.36 -16.17
CA SER A 15 -17.10 15.34 -14.74
C SER A 15 -16.69 13.94 -14.28
N SER A 16 -15.85 13.25 -15.06
CA SER A 16 -14.96 12.24 -14.47
C SER A 16 -13.83 13.00 -13.78
N VAL A 17 -14.16 13.71 -12.70
CA VAL A 17 -13.15 14.08 -11.71
C VAL A 17 -12.67 12.73 -11.20
N LEU A 18 -11.53 12.27 -11.71
CA LEU A 18 -10.73 11.28 -11.01
C LEU A 18 -10.61 11.85 -9.61
N LEU A 19 -11.35 11.28 -8.66
CA LEU A 19 -11.27 11.62 -7.26
C LEU A 19 -9.89 11.12 -6.82
N VAL A 20 -8.87 11.92 -7.12
CA VAL A 20 -7.53 11.71 -6.62
C VAL A 20 -7.65 11.90 -5.12
N GLY A 21 -7.39 10.83 -4.38
CA GLY A 21 -7.38 10.86 -2.92
C GLY A 21 -6.33 11.83 -2.39
N MET A 22 -6.26 11.95 -1.07
CA MET A 22 -5.26 12.79 -0.42
C MET A 22 -3.84 12.31 -0.78
N SER A 23 -2.86 13.20 -0.80
CA SER A 23 -1.46 12.78 -0.80
C SER A 23 -1.12 12.08 0.53
N ALA A 24 -0.06 11.27 0.57
CA ALA A 24 0.38 10.67 1.84
C ALA A 24 0.75 11.74 2.89
N ASP A 25 1.25 12.90 2.45
CA ASP A 25 1.59 14.03 3.33
C ASP A 25 0.33 14.67 3.93
N ASP A 26 -0.72 14.85 3.12
CA ASP A 26 -2.01 15.39 3.59
C ASP A 26 -2.75 14.39 4.48
N ALA A 27 -2.67 13.09 4.17
CA ALA A 27 -3.31 12.04 4.94
C ALA A 27 -2.59 11.73 6.26
N TYR A 28 -1.29 12.04 6.35
CA TYR A 28 -0.44 11.69 7.49
C TYR A 28 -1.04 12.07 8.86
N PRO A 29 -1.53 13.31 9.11
CA PRO A 29 -2.06 13.68 10.42
C PRO A 29 -3.29 12.84 10.84
N ILE A 30 -4.10 12.40 9.87
CA ILE A 30 -5.31 11.60 10.11
C ILE A 30 -4.92 10.15 10.43
N ILE A 31 -3.98 9.59 9.67
CA ILE A 31 -3.43 8.25 9.91
C ILE A 31 -2.66 8.21 11.23
N GLU A 32 -1.83 9.21 11.52
CA GLU A 32 -1.10 9.36 12.78
C GLU A 32 -2.06 9.36 13.97
N LYS A 33 -3.13 10.16 13.93
CA LYS A 33 -4.14 10.18 14.99
C LYS A 33 -4.76 8.80 15.21
N THR A 34 -5.04 8.08 14.13
CA THR A 34 -5.62 6.72 14.19
C THR A 34 -4.64 5.73 14.82
N VAL A 35 -3.41 5.68 14.32
CA VAL A 35 -2.37 4.74 14.76
C VAL A 35 -1.91 5.07 16.19
N SER A 36 -1.82 6.34 16.56
CA SER A 36 -1.40 6.78 17.89
C SER A 36 -2.40 6.43 19.00
N ALA A 37 -3.68 6.24 18.66
CA ALA A 37 -4.72 5.83 19.59
C ALA A 37 -4.64 4.35 19.99
N LEU A 38 -3.89 3.53 19.24
CA LEU A 38 -3.67 2.13 19.59
C LEU A 38 -2.85 2.02 20.88
N PRO A 39 -3.13 1.04 21.77
CA PRO A 39 -2.47 0.87 23.07
C PRO A 39 -1.05 0.28 22.95
N MET A 40 -0.22 0.83 22.06
CA MET A 40 1.14 0.40 21.80
C MET A 40 2.12 0.85 22.88
N GLN A 41 2.89 -0.10 23.41
CA GLN A 41 4.04 0.18 24.27
C GLN A 41 5.29 0.48 23.42
N LYS A 42 6.20 1.32 23.95
CA LYS A 42 7.50 1.57 23.29
C LYS A 42 8.38 0.33 23.35
N ASN A 43 9.28 0.18 22.38
CA ASN A 43 10.28 -0.88 22.31
C ASN A 43 9.72 -2.32 22.28
N THR A 44 8.45 -2.47 21.93
CA THR A 44 7.76 -3.76 21.85
C THR A 44 7.01 -3.84 20.53
N ILE A 45 6.92 -5.04 19.96
CA ILE A 45 6.09 -5.30 18.78
C ILE A 45 4.63 -5.35 19.23
N TYR A 46 3.81 -4.46 18.70
CA TYR A 46 2.36 -4.53 18.86
C TYR A 46 1.76 -5.41 17.76
N TYR A 47 1.09 -6.48 18.16
CA TYR A 47 0.38 -7.36 17.22
C TYR A 47 -1.03 -6.83 17.04
N THR A 48 -1.37 -6.42 15.81
CA THR A 48 -2.69 -5.83 15.52
C THR A 48 -3.80 -6.87 15.65
N SER A 49 -4.96 -6.45 16.15
CA SER A 49 -6.22 -7.21 16.08
C SER A 49 -6.97 -6.98 14.76
N ASP A 50 -8.05 -7.74 14.52
CA ASP A 50 -8.94 -7.48 13.39
C ASP A 50 -9.56 -6.06 13.49
N ASP A 51 -9.96 -5.63 14.69
CA ASP A 51 -10.54 -4.29 14.93
C ASP A 51 -9.55 -3.17 14.62
N ASP A 52 -8.27 -3.35 15.02
CA ASP A 52 -7.21 -2.37 14.71
C ASP A 52 -7.05 -2.19 13.20
N ILE A 53 -7.09 -3.29 12.45
CA ILE A 53 -6.95 -3.26 11.00
C ILE A 53 -8.20 -2.71 10.31
N GLN A 54 -9.40 -3.01 10.80
CA GLN A 54 -10.63 -2.37 10.30
C GLN A 54 -10.56 -0.85 10.48
N LEU A 55 -10.09 -0.38 11.64
CA LEU A 55 -9.93 1.04 11.91
C LEU A 55 -8.87 1.67 10.99
N ILE A 56 -7.68 1.07 10.89
CA ILE A 56 -6.58 1.60 10.05
C ILE A 56 -6.98 1.66 8.57
N LEU A 57 -7.52 0.56 8.02
CA LEU A 57 -7.94 0.49 6.63
C LEU A 57 -9.16 1.37 6.35
N GLY A 58 -10.06 1.49 7.33
CA GLY A 58 -11.20 2.42 7.28
C GLY A 58 -10.73 3.86 7.11
N THR A 59 -9.81 4.31 7.97
CA THR A 59 -9.25 5.66 7.86
C THR A 59 -8.52 5.85 6.52
N ALA A 60 -7.75 4.86 6.06
CA ALA A 60 -7.05 4.94 4.78
C ALA A 60 -8.01 5.00 3.58
N ALA A 61 -9.13 4.30 3.65
CA ALA A 61 -10.20 4.39 2.65
C ALA A 61 -10.90 5.76 2.67
N ASP A 62 -11.08 6.36 3.85
CA ASP A 62 -11.66 7.71 3.99
C ASP A 62 -10.75 8.80 3.44
N THR A 63 -9.43 8.66 3.60
CA THR A 63 -8.45 9.59 3.03
C THR A 63 -8.12 9.30 1.56
N GLY A 64 -8.57 8.15 1.04
CA GLY A 64 -8.35 7.76 -0.35
C GLY A 64 -6.89 7.46 -0.69
N ILE A 65 -6.09 6.99 0.26
CA ILE A 65 -4.68 6.63 0.03
C ILE A 65 -4.53 5.13 -0.29
N ASN A 66 -3.46 4.77 -1.00
CA ASN A 66 -3.15 3.38 -1.32
C ASN A 66 -2.33 2.69 -0.20
N LEU A 67 -2.15 1.36 -0.29
CA LEU A 67 -1.43 0.59 0.73
C LEU A 67 0.01 1.05 0.97
N PHE A 68 0.74 1.48 -0.08
CA PHE A 68 2.11 1.97 0.11
C PHE A 68 2.13 3.32 0.82
N GLU A 69 1.22 4.22 0.46
CA GLU A 69 1.05 5.50 1.16
C GLU A 69 0.67 5.28 2.63
N LEU A 70 -0.23 4.33 2.90
CA LEU A 70 -0.58 3.95 4.27
C LEU A 70 0.64 3.42 5.06
N ILE A 71 1.45 2.54 4.48
CA ILE A 71 2.68 2.03 5.12
C ILE A 71 3.66 3.17 5.41
N ASP A 72 3.83 4.11 4.48
CA ASP A 72 4.65 5.30 4.66
C ASP A 72 4.12 6.17 5.83
N CYS A 73 2.82 6.48 5.85
CA CYS A 73 2.20 7.24 6.95
C CYS A 73 2.38 6.54 8.31
N MET A 74 2.14 5.23 8.39
CA MET A 74 2.34 4.45 9.60
C MET A 74 3.80 4.49 10.06
N TYR A 75 4.74 4.25 9.15
CA TYR A 75 6.17 4.25 9.46
C TYR A 75 6.63 5.59 10.04
N ARG A 76 6.23 6.73 9.44
CA ARG A 76 6.62 8.07 9.89
C ARG A 76 6.30 8.31 11.36
N TYR A 77 5.12 7.89 11.83
CA TYR A 77 4.75 7.97 13.25
C TYR A 77 5.49 6.94 14.11
N LEU A 78 5.48 5.67 13.68
CA LEU A 78 5.98 4.55 14.49
C LEU A 78 7.49 4.65 14.76
N ALA A 79 8.26 4.99 13.73
CA ALA A 79 9.72 5.03 13.78
C ALA A 79 10.23 6.06 14.79
N VAL A 80 9.71 7.30 14.74
CA VAL A 80 10.16 8.39 15.63
C VAL A 80 9.69 8.21 17.07
N ASN A 81 8.68 7.37 17.30
CA ASN A 81 8.12 7.10 18.62
C ASN A 81 8.61 5.79 19.27
N ASN A 82 9.59 5.11 18.67
CA ASN A 82 10.08 3.79 19.12
C ASN A 82 8.95 2.76 19.25
N LYS A 83 8.02 2.76 18.29
CA LYS A 83 6.91 1.82 18.19
C LYS A 83 7.09 0.97 16.93
N ARG A 84 6.57 -0.25 16.96
CA ARG A 84 6.57 -1.18 15.84
C ARG A 84 5.28 -1.98 15.88
N LEU A 85 4.63 -2.14 14.74
CA LEU A 85 3.45 -2.98 14.62
C LEU A 85 3.71 -4.18 13.70
N GLU A 86 3.05 -5.28 13.98
CA GLU A 86 2.94 -6.43 13.11
C GLU A 86 1.49 -6.66 12.72
N ILE A 87 1.25 -6.81 11.42
CA ILE A 87 -0.04 -7.23 10.86
C ILE A 87 0.13 -8.67 10.37
N SER A 88 -0.66 -9.59 10.92
CA SER A 88 -0.67 -10.96 10.40
C SER A 88 -1.34 -11.02 9.03
N GLY A 89 -0.85 -11.90 8.16
CA GLY A 89 -1.45 -12.11 6.85
C GLY A 89 -2.89 -12.65 6.93
N LYS A 90 -3.23 -13.37 8.01
CA LYS A 90 -4.62 -13.81 8.25
C LYS A 90 -5.55 -12.61 8.39
N ILE A 91 -5.17 -11.61 9.18
CA ILE A 91 -5.97 -10.40 9.39
C ILE A 91 -6.11 -9.61 8.08
N LEU A 92 -5.02 -9.48 7.30
CA LEU A 92 -5.09 -8.83 5.98
C LEU A 92 -6.05 -9.57 5.03
N ARG A 93 -6.01 -10.91 4.99
CA ARG A 93 -6.95 -11.67 4.16
C ARG A 93 -8.40 -11.56 4.65
N ASN A 94 -8.64 -11.57 5.95
CA ASN A 94 -9.98 -11.40 6.51
C ASN A 94 -10.57 -10.02 6.17
N ALA A 95 -9.74 -8.97 6.25
CA ALA A 95 -10.16 -7.60 5.97
C ALA A 95 -10.59 -7.39 4.50
N ARG A 96 -10.23 -8.29 3.57
CA ARG A 96 -10.75 -8.27 2.19
C ARG A 96 -12.26 -8.50 2.08
N ALA A 97 -12.93 -8.96 3.14
CA ALA A 97 -14.40 -8.99 3.18
C ALA A 97 -15.01 -7.58 3.17
N SER A 98 -14.28 -6.58 3.71
CA SER A 98 -14.78 -5.20 3.89
C SER A 98 -14.01 -4.17 3.08
N PHE A 99 -12.80 -4.51 2.59
CA PHE A 99 -11.92 -3.57 1.91
C PHE A 99 -11.30 -4.15 0.64
N SER A 100 -11.24 -3.33 -0.40
CA SER A 100 -10.38 -3.57 -1.57
C SER A 100 -9.04 -2.87 -1.37
N TYR A 101 -7.95 -3.56 -1.68
CA TYR A 101 -6.59 -3.04 -1.58
C TYR A 101 -6.10 -2.33 -2.85
N GLY A 102 -7.02 -1.89 -3.70
CA GLY A 102 -6.70 -1.20 -4.96
C GLY A 102 -6.42 -2.15 -6.13
N GLY A 103 -6.38 -3.48 -5.91
CA GLY A 103 -6.18 -4.45 -6.97
C GLY A 103 -4.84 -4.30 -7.70
N TYR A 104 -4.84 -4.46 -9.02
CA TYR A 104 -3.63 -4.32 -9.83
C TYR A 104 -3.13 -2.85 -9.91
N PRO A 105 -1.82 -2.59 -9.75
CA PRO A 105 -0.73 -3.53 -9.47
C PRO A 105 -0.44 -3.70 -7.96
N VAL A 106 -1.14 -2.98 -7.08
CA VAL A 106 -0.88 -2.95 -5.62
C VAL A 106 -0.82 -4.36 -5.05
N GLU A 107 -1.83 -5.20 -5.32
CA GLU A 107 -1.90 -6.56 -4.80
C GLU A 107 -0.90 -7.54 -5.45
N GLN A 108 -0.32 -7.17 -6.60
CA GLN A 108 0.80 -7.92 -7.17
C GLN A 108 2.14 -7.52 -6.56
N LEU A 109 2.27 -6.27 -6.13
CA LEU A 109 3.48 -5.74 -5.51
C LEU A 109 3.54 -6.04 -4.01
N LEU A 110 2.38 -6.19 -3.37
CA LEU A 110 2.16 -6.64 -2.00
C LEU A 110 1.25 -7.89 -2.04
N PRO A 111 1.82 -9.11 -2.14
CA PRO A 111 1.06 -10.32 -2.39
C PRO A 111 0.33 -10.81 -1.14
N ILE A 112 -0.80 -10.18 -0.81
CA ILE A 112 -1.57 -10.44 0.43
C ILE A 112 -1.88 -11.92 0.67
N ASP A 113 -2.13 -12.68 -0.39
CA ASP A 113 -2.45 -14.11 -0.30
C ASP A 113 -1.29 -14.96 0.22
N THR A 114 -0.04 -14.53 0.00
CA THR A 114 1.16 -15.26 0.44
C THR A 114 1.75 -14.68 1.72
N ILE A 115 1.35 -13.48 2.14
CA ILE A 115 1.86 -12.85 3.36
C ILE A 115 1.53 -13.70 4.60
N VAL A 116 2.55 -13.96 5.41
CA VAL A 116 2.48 -14.50 6.77
C VAL A 116 2.41 -13.35 7.77
N SER A 117 3.29 -12.35 7.62
CA SER A 117 3.32 -11.15 8.46
C SER A 117 3.88 -9.95 7.69
N VAL A 118 3.45 -8.75 8.09
CA VAL A 118 4.04 -7.46 7.69
C VAL A 118 4.37 -6.71 8.96
N GLN A 119 5.64 -6.35 9.15
CA GLN A 119 6.07 -5.51 10.25
C GLN A 119 6.54 -4.15 9.73
N VAL A 120 6.14 -3.08 10.43
CA VAL A 120 6.54 -1.70 10.11
C VAL A 120 6.82 -0.90 11.38
N GLY A 121 7.86 -0.07 11.34
CA GLY A 121 8.15 0.92 12.39
C GLY A 121 9.62 0.92 12.81
N ALA A 122 9.85 1.25 14.08
CA ALA A 122 11.19 1.32 14.65
C ALA A 122 11.90 -0.04 14.64
N CYS A 123 13.23 -0.02 14.59
CA CYS A 123 14.09 -1.20 14.74
C CYS A 123 14.66 -1.18 16.16
N PHE A 124 14.30 -2.17 16.98
CA PHE A 124 14.79 -2.31 18.36
C PHE A 124 16.12 -3.07 18.41
N THR A 125 16.39 -3.88 17.38
CA THR A 125 17.62 -4.66 17.25
C THR A 125 18.24 -4.47 15.86
N LYS A 126 19.52 -4.83 15.71
CA LYS A 126 20.25 -4.76 14.43
C LYS A 126 19.74 -5.72 13.35
N ASN A 127 18.92 -6.70 13.74
CA ASN A 127 18.39 -7.72 12.84
C ASN A 127 17.01 -7.36 12.27
N GLN A 128 16.46 -6.21 12.67
CA GLN A 128 15.18 -5.72 12.18
C GLN A 128 15.39 -4.65 11.12
N ASN A 129 14.50 -4.66 10.14
CA ASN A 129 14.39 -3.61 9.15
C ASN A 129 13.12 -2.77 9.36
N PRO A 130 13.12 -1.51 8.89
CA PRO A 130 11.96 -0.61 8.95
C PRO A 130 10.65 -1.20 8.40
N LEU A 131 10.75 -1.99 7.32
CA LEU A 131 9.63 -2.73 6.74
C LEU A 131 10.09 -4.15 6.42
N GLU A 132 9.37 -5.12 6.99
CA GLU A 132 9.63 -6.54 6.82
C GLU A 132 8.34 -7.24 6.41
N LEU A 133 8.44 -8.09 5.40
CA LEU A 133 7.38 -8.98 4.96
C LEU A 133 7.91 -10.40 5.04
N GLU A 134 7.13 -11.26 5.67
CA GLU A 134 7.32 -12.71 5.61
C GLU A 134 6.24 -13.30 4.70
N LEU A 135 6.64 -14.10 3.72
CA LEU A 135 5.77 -14.82 2.80
C LEU A 135 5.85 -16.32 3.10
N ASN A 136 4.75 -17.04 2.88
CA ASN A 136 4.67 -18.48 3.10
C ASN A 136 5.51 -19.29 2.10
N ALA A 137 5.83 -18.70 0.95
CA ALA A 137 6.68 -19.24 -0.09
C ALA A 137 7.27 -18.09 -0.93
N PRO A 138 8.38 -18.32 -1.66
CA PRO A 138 8.84 -17.35 -2.66
C PRO A 138 7.72 -17.03 -3.65
N TYR A 139 7.59 -15.77 -4.02
CA TYR A 139 6.52 -15.27 -4.87
C TYR A 139 7.09 -14.66 -6.15
N SER A 140 6.42 -14.88 -7.29
CA SER A 140 6.85 -14.36 -8.57
C SER A 140 5.65 -14.08 -9.48
N VAL A 141 5.55 -12.87 -10.02
CA VAL A 141 4.42 -12.43 -10.82
C VAL A 141 4.87 -11.55 -11.98
N TYR A 142 4.29 -11.74 -13.16
CA TYR A 142 4.53 -10.87 -14.30
C TYR A 142 3.75 -9.56 -14.15
N ILE A 143 4.45 -8.43 -14.15
CA ILE A 143 3.85 -7.09 -14.02
C ILE A 143 4.21 -6.27 -15.27
N GLU A 144 3.40 -6.43 -16.32
CA GLU A 144 3.44 -5.82 -17.67
C GLU A 144 4.72 -5.97 -18.50
N ILE A 145 5.88 -5.61 -17.97
CA ILE A 145 7.13 -5.47 -18.72
C ILE A 145 8.26 -6.33 -18.17
N ALA A 146 8.07 -6.89 -16.99
CA ALA A 146 9.03 -7.73 -16.28
C ALA A 146 8.31 -8.54 -15.20
N THR A 147 9.00 -9.54 -14.66
CA THR A 147 8.52 -10.34 -13.53
C THR A 147 9.06 -9.76 -12.23
N ALA A 148 8.19 -9.39 -11.30
CA ALA A 148 8.58 -9.11 -9.93
C ALA A 148 8.72 -10.43 -9.17
N ALA A 149 9.82 -10.62 -8.45
CA ALA A 149 10.12 -11.85 -7.71
C ALA A 149 10.57 -11.51 -6.28
N TYR A 150 10.12 -12.30 -5.32
CA TYR A 150 10.23 -12.05 -3.89
C TYR A 150 10.66 -13.34 -3.19
N ASP A 151 11.66 -13.23 -2.32
CA ASP A 151 12.02 -14.30 -1.40
C ASP A 151 11.00 -14.38 -0.25
N THR A 152 11.06 -15.43 0.56
CA THR A 152 10.16 -15.59 1.71
C THR A 152 10.34 -14.50 2.76
N ARG A 153 11.52 -13.89 2.86
CA ARG A 153 11.77 -12.72 3.70
C ARG A 153 12.22 -11.58 2.83
N CYS A 154 11.40 -10.54 2.75
CA CYS A 154 11.65 -9.41 1.87
C CYS A 154 11.16 -8.11 2.51
N GLY A 155 11.58 -6.97 1.96
CA GLY A 155 11.16 -5.67 2.48
C GLY A 155 12.17 -4.58 2.15
N PHE A 156 12.30 -3.61 3.04
CA PHE A 156 13.17 -2.45 2.85
C PHE A 156 13.99 -2.17 4.10
N THR A 157 15.31 -2.03 3.94
CA THR A 157 16.24 -1.71 5.03
C THR A 157 16.20 -0.24 5.41
N LYS A 158 15.57 0.61 4.58
CA LYS A 158 15.44 2.04 4.84
C LYS A 158 14.11 2.58 4.33
N LEU A 159 13.40 3.32 5.17
CA LEU A 159 12.23 4.09 4.79
C LEU A 159 12.45 5.58 5.10
N GLN A 160 12.06 6.42 4.16
CA GLN A 160 11.99 7.87 4.26
C GLN A 160 10.62 8.33 3.76
N PRO A 161 10.15 9.55 4.08
CA PRO A 161 8.92 10.07 3.53
C PRO A 161 8.81 9.82 2.02
N LEU A 162 7.74 9.13 1.61
CA LEU A 162 7.43 8.78 0.22
C LEU A 162 8.45 7.85 -0.47
N ASN A 163 9.44 7.33 0.25
CA ASN A 163 10.59 6.62 -0.31
C ASN A 163 10.90 5.33 0.44
N PHE A 164 10.69 4.21 -0.26
CA PHE A 164 11.07 2.88 0.18
C PHE A 164 12.41 2.54 -0.44
N LEU A 165 13.47 2.49 0.36
CA LEU A 165 14.85 2.44 -0.13
C LEU A 165 15.53 1.14 0.29
N GLU A 166 16.48 0.69 -0.55
CA GLU A 166 17.36 -0.43 -0.22
C GLU A 166 16.54 -1.71 0.06
N SER A 167 15.79 -2.17 -0.94
CA SER A 167 15.01 -3.39 -0.77
C SER A 167 15.91 -4.61 -0.54
N TYR A 168 15.41 -5.64 0.13
CA TYR A 168 16.05 -6.95 0.24
C TYR A 168 15.06 -8.05 -0.11
N GLY A 169 15.54 -9.16 -0.66
CA GLY A 169 14.69 -10.27 -1.09
C GLY A 169 13.66 -9.90 -2.17
N MET A 170 13.87 -8.78 -2.90
CA MET A 170 12.96 -8.29 -3.94
C MET A 170 13.71 -8.00 -5.25
N TYR A 171 13.20 -8.51 -6.36
CA TYR A 171 13.88 -8.53 -7.65
C TYR A 171 12.93 -8.23 -8.81
N ILE A 172 13.50 -7.70 -9.89
CA ILE A 172 12.90 -7.65 -11.22
C ILE A 172 13.67 -8.59 -12.13
N LYS A 173 12.96 -9.53 -12.74
CA LYS A 173 13.46 -10.46 -13.76
C LYS A 173 12.91 -10.04 -15.12
N LYS A 174 13.80 -9.75 -16.08
CA LYS A 174 13.43 -9.46 -17.46
C LYS A 174 14.40 -10.18 -18.39
N TRP A 175 13.85 -11.01 -19.28
CA TRP A 175 14.65 -11.93 -20.10
C TRP A 175 15.54 -12.81 -19.20
N ASN A 176 16.86 -12.76 -19.36
CA ASN A 176 17.83 -13.48 -18.53
C ASN A 176 18.51 -12.59 -17.47
N ILE A 177 18.01 -11.38 -17.25
CA ILE A 177 18.57 -10.44 -16.28
C ILE A 177 17.70 -10.42 -15.04
N THR A 178 18.30 -10.75 -13.90
CA THR A 178 17.71 -10.55 -12.56
C THR A 178 18.43 -9.39 -11.89
N LYS A 179 17.68 -8.38 -11.44
CA LYS A 179 18.22 -7.24 -10.69
C LYS A 179 17.38 -6.96 -9.47
N GLN A 180 18.04 -6.64 -8.38
CA GLN A 180 17.38 -6.24 -7.14
C GLN A 180 16.57 -4.94 -7.35
N ILE A 181 15.40 -4.86 -6.73
CA ILE A 181 14.67 -3.59 -6.62
C ILE A 181 15.52 -2.66 -5.76
N ARG A 182 15.77 -1.45 -6.25
CA ARG A 182 16.56 -0.43 -5.54
C ARG A 182 15.68 0.39 -4.62
N LYS A 183 14.55 0.87 -5.15
CA LYS A 183 13.60 1.69 -4.40
C LYS A 183 12.20 1.70 -5.01
N ILE A 184 11.21 2.02 -4.18
CA ILE A 184 9.88 2.48 -4.59
C ILE A 184 9.74 3.93 -4.14
N HIS A 185 9.30 4.81 -5.05
CA HIS A 185 9.12 6.24 -4.78
C HIS A 185 7.68 6.64 -5.10
N LEU A 186 6.96 7.12 -4.09
CA LEU A 186 5.61 7.67 -4.21
C LEU A 186 5.74 9.13 -4.63
N TYR A 187 5.69 9.41 -5.93
CA TYR A 187 6.12 10.71 -6.46
C TYR A 187 4.97 11.71 -6.64
N GLU A 188 3.73 11.21 -6.69
CA GLU A 188 2.48 11.95 -6.82
C GLU A 188 1.37 11.15 -6.10
N PRO A 189 0.27 11.77 -5.65
CA PRO A 189 -0.81 11.09 -4.97
C PRO A 189 -1.37 9.94 -5.81
N GLY A 190 -1.38 8.72 -5.26
CA GLY A 190 -1.82 7.53 -5.99
C GLY A 190 -0.86 7.06 -7.08
N PHE A 191 0.38 7.56 -7.15
CA PHE A 191 1.37 7.12 -8.15
C PHE A 191 2.71 6.71 -7.53
N GLY A 192 3.20 5.54 -7.95
CA GLY A 192 4.47 4.98 -7.51
C GLY A 192 5.43 4.69 -8.65
N ALA A 193 6.73 4.87 -8.42
CA ALA A 193 7.80 4.52 -9.34
C ALA A 193 8.72 3.47 -8.73
N ILE A 194 8.86 2.32 -9.41
CA ILE A 194 9.74 1.22 -9.00
C ILE A 194 11.04 1.31 -9.79
N TYR A 195 12.15 1.39 -9.07
CA TYR A 195 13.49 1.47 -9.61
C TYR A 195 14.19 0.14 -9.37
N ALA A 196 14.70 -0.50 -10.42
CA ALA A 196 15.53 -1.69 -10.31
C ALA A 196 16.99 -1.37 -10.69
N ARG A 197 17.95 -1.99 -9.98
CA ARG A 197 19.38 -1.70 -10.18
C ARG A 197 19.81 -2.02 -11.61
N GLY A 198 20.41 -1.05 -12.32
CA GLY A 198 20.91 -1.26 -13.68
C GLY A 198 19.88 -1.08 -14.80
N PHE A 199 18.62 -0.76 -14.49
CA PHE A 199 17.64 -0.29 -15.48
C PHE A 199 17.60 1.24 -15.49
N PHE A 200 17.67 1.86 -16.69
CA PHE A 200 17.80 3.31 -16.84
C PHE A 200 16.53 4.09 -16.48
N LYS A 201 15.35 3.55 -16.80
CA LYS A 201 14.05 4.18 -16.49
C LYS A 201 13.31 3.36 -15.44
N PRO A 202 12.74 3.99 -14.39
CA PRO A 202 11.82 3.31 -13.51
C PRO A 202 10.52 2.96 -14.24
N LYS A 203 9.80 1.98 -13.72
CA LYS A 203 8.41 1.76 -14.12
C LYS A 203 7.50 2.54 -13.18
N LYS A 204 6.65 3.38 -13.76
CA LYS A 204 5.63 4.14 -13.06
C LYS A 204 4.30 3.38 -13.07
N TRP A 205 3.56 3.49 -11.99
CA TRP A 205 2.31 2.79 -11.73
C TRP A 205 1.30 3.75 -11.11
N GLU A 206 0.06 3.65 -11.56
CA GLU A 206 -1.09 4.10 -10.78
C GLU A 206 -1.33 3.06 -9.68
N LEU A 207 -1.36 3.52 -8.44
CA LEU A 207 -1.60 2.74 -7.24
C LEU A 207 -2.96 3.16 -6.70
N ARG A 208 -3.98 2.36 -6.99
CA ARG A 208 -5.35 2.68 -6.59
C ARG A 208 -5.49 2.70 -5.07
N ALA A 209 -6.32 3.61 -4.61
CA ALA A 209 -6.65 3.77 -3.20
C ALA A 209 -7.28 2.50 -2.62
N ILE A 210 -7.13 2.36 -1.30
CA ILE A 210 -7.94 1.42 -0.51
C ILE A 210 -9.39 1.92 -0.57
N SER A 211 -10.34 1.01 -0.72
CA SER A 211 -11.76 1.36 -0.74
C SER A 211 -12.60 0.37 0.07
N ARG A 212 -13.75 0.82 0.57
CA ARG A 212 -14.71 -0.06 1.24
C ARG A 212 -15.46 -0.88 0.19
N ILE A 213 -15.64 -2.16 0.48
CA ILE A 213 -16.54 -3.04 -0.26
C ILE A 213 -17.91 -2.89 0.40
N PRO A 214 -18.95 -2.47 -0.34
CA PRO A 214 -20.30 -2.42 0.20
C PRO A 214 -20.71 -3.82 0.67
N PRO A 215 -21.38 -3.96 1.84
CA PRO A 215 -21.97 -5.23 2.19
C PRO A 215 -22.92 -5.63 1.07
N GLN A 216 -22.76 -6.84 0.53
CA GLN A 216 -23.73 -7.39 -0.41
C GLN A 216 -25.08 -7.37 0.31
N SER A 217 -26.02 -6.56 -0.19
CA SER A 217 -27.39 -6.60 0.28
C SER A 217 -27.87 -8.04 0.11
N ALA A 218 -28.22 -8.69 1.21
CA ALA A 218 -28.96 -9.94 1.14
C ALA A 218 -30.19 -9.65 0.28
N GLU A 219 -30.25 -10.23 -0.92
CA GLU A 219 -31.44 -10.12 -1.76
C GLU A 219 -32.62 -10.63 -0.92
N PRO A 220 -33.74 -9.88 -0.85
CA PRO A 220 -34.93 -10.29 -0.13
C PRO A 220 -35.60 -11.52 -0.75
#